data_AF-A0AA42MRE8-F1
#
_entry.id   AF-A0AA42MRE8-F1
#
_cell.length_a   1.000
_cell.length_b   1.000
_cell.length_c   1.000
_cell.angle_alpha   90.00
_cell.angle_beta   90.00
_cell.angle_gamma   90.00
#
_symmetry.space_group_name_H-M   'P 1'
#
loop_
_entity.id
_entity.type
_entity.pdbx_description
1 polymer ?
#
loop_
_entity_poly.entity_id
_entity_poly.type
_entity_poly.pdbx_seq_one_letter_code
_entity_poly.pdbx_strand_id
1 'polypeptide(L)'
;MSFKNYTTRMSCFALISAIESDLRSIIYFEVSDLELEKVLPSDVLTNAKARFRFDQPSTNQEEAGLSDLLEYVDFSDLSKILNKIKNEQNYFDQSQLSFVTSRLESLTAVRNRVCHSRPLEIDDFSLLFDFLCELELINQNDKNWNNLKYAKQNLNNPEFVLTNNIPDFWRNEKSNIFQNLPLTEFDDTSFLGRKDDRKKITDLIFSNTRVISIIGEGGIGKTALAQRCLYDALEVCENQKEENRTFDMILWVSLKTNRLTQAGAISIKNAITNSSDRLCCTNLSVKGFSAI
;
A
#
# COMPACT_ATOMS: atom_id res chain seq x y z
N MET A 1 14.94 -7.14 -3.23
CA MET A 1 14.83 -5.69 -3.02
C MET A 1 16.24 -5.13 -2.89
N SER A 2 16.65 -4.18 -3.72
CA SER A 2 17.88 -3.43 -3.47
C SER A 2 17.76 -2.68 -2.15
N PHE A 3 18.87 -2.59 -1.42
CA PHE A 3 18.96 -1.91 -0.13
C PHE A 3 18.40 -0.48 -0.19
N LYS A 4 18.64 0.24 -1.30
CA LYS A 4 18.13 1.61 -1.49
C LYS A 4 16.61 1.69 -1.55
N ASN A 5 15.95 0.77 -2.26
CA ASN A 5 14.48 0.76 -2.37
C ASN A 5 13.79 0.36 -1.07
N TYR A 6 14.40 -0.56 -0.32
CA TYR A 6 13.92 -0.88 1.01
C TYR A 6 14.01 0.35 1.92
N THR A 7 15.16 1.06 1.91
CA THR A 7 15.32 2.32 2.64
C THR A 7 14.28 3.35 2.22
N THR A 8 14.11 3.65 0.93
CA THR A 8 13.10 4.62 0.46
C THR A 8 11.68 4.26 0.90
N ARG A 9 11.30 2.99 0.76
CA ARG A 9 9.97 2.52 1.20
C ARG A 9 9.78 2.68 2.70
N MET A 10 10.80 2.33 3.50
CA MET A 10 10.74 2.49 4.94
C MET A 10 10.75 3.96 5.35
N SER A 11 11.43 4.84 4.61
CA SER A 11 11.34 6.29 4.81
C SER A 11 9.93 6.80 4.52
N CYS A 12 9.31 6.37 3.42
CA CYS A 12 7.90 6.69 3.13
C CYS A 12 6.97 6.15 4.23
N PHE A 13 7.22 4.94 4.72
CA PHE A 13 6.41 4.37 5.79
C PHE A 13 6.58 5.12 7.11
N ALA A 14 7.79 5.56 7.46
CA ALA A 14 8.03 6.40 8.63
C ALA A 14 7.25 7.73 8.55
N LEU A 15 7.19 8.34 7.35
CA LEU A 15 6.36 9.53 7.11
C LEU A 15 4.87 9.24 7.31
N ILE A 16 4.36 8.17 6.67
CA ILE A 16 2.95 7.75 6.78
C ILE A 16 2.58 7.49 8.23
N SER A 17 3.39 6.70 8.94
CA SER A 17 3.14 6.33 10.33
C SER A 17 3.15 7.55 11.25
N ALA A 18 4.02 8.53 11.01
CA ALA A 18 4.05 9.77 11.77
C ALA A 18 2.78 10.62 11.55
N ILE A 19 2.35 10.75 10.29
CA ILE A 19 1.10 11.46 9.91
C ILE A 19 -0.11 10.79 10.57
N GLU A 20 -0.24 9.48 10.42
CA GLU A 20 -1.31 8.70 11.02
C GLU A 20 -1.32 8.84 12.54
N SER A 21 -0.18 8.70 13.20
CA SER A 21 -0.07 8.76 14.66
C SER A 21 -0.48 10.13 15.23
N ASP A 22 0.03 11.22 14.64
CA ASP A 22 -0.31 12.57 15.11
C ASP A 22 -1.79 12.90 14.84
N LEU A 23 -2.33 12.53 13.67
CA LEU A 23 -3.75 12.74 13.37
C LEU A 23 -4.68 11.91 14.26
N ARG A 24 -4.35 10.64 14.54
CA ARG A 24 -5.10 9.80 15.49
C ARG A 24 -5.09 10.43 16.88
N SER A 25 -3.94 10.95 17.31
CA SER A 25 -3.80 11.63 18.60
C SER A 25 -4.68 12.88 18.67
N ILE A 26 -4.64 13.73 17.64
CA ILE A 26 -5.51 14.92 17.52
C ILE A 26 -6.98 14.53 17.60
N ILE A 27 -7.41 13.55 16.81
CA ILE A 27 -8.79 13.05 16.82
C ILE A 27 -9.16 12.57 18.24
N TYR A 28 -8.32 11.75 18.85
CA TYR A 28 -8.58 11.24 20.20
C TYR A 28 -8.74 12.37 21.22
N PHE A 29 -7.87 13.37 21.22
CA PHE A 29 -7.97 14.49 22.17
C PHE A 29 -9.22 15.34 21.96
N GLU A 30 -9.66 15.54 20.72
CA GLU A 30 -10.85 16.36 20.42
C GLU A 30 -12.16 15.65 20.74
N VAL A 31 -12.23 14.32 20.64
CA VAL A 31 -13.50 13.57 20.74
C VAL A 31 -13.49 12.35 21.66
N SER A 32 -12.52 12.23 22.57
CA SER A 32 -12.41 11.10 23.52
C SER A 32 -13.64 10.88 24.40
N ASP A 33 -14.39 11.94 24.71
CA ASP A 33 -15.61 11.86 25.52
C ASP A 33 -16.85 11.43 24.73
N LEU A 34 -16.73 11.28 23.40
CA LEU A 34 -17.84 10.88 22.52
C LEU A 34 -17.89 9.36 22.34
N GLU A 35 -19.11 8.85 22.11
CA GLU A 35 -19.35 7.46 21.74
C GLU A 35 -18.70 7.13 20.38
N LEU A 36 -18.23 5.88 20.23
CA LEU A 36 -17.54 5.41 19.02
C LEU A 36 -18.37 5.66 17.75
N GLU A 37 -19.68 5.44 17.80
CA GLU A 37 -20.59 5.59 16.66
C GLU A 37 -20.76 7.05 16.23
N LYS A 38 -20.48 8.02 17.11
CA LYS A 38 -20.47 9.45 16.78
C LYS A 38 -19.16 9.88 16.12
N VAL A 39 -18.06 9.21 16.44
CA VAL A 39 -16.72 9.53 15.91
C VAL A 39 -16.41 8.75 14.63
N LEU A 40 -16.57 7.43 14.66
CA LEU A 40 -16.17 6.53 13.59
C LEU A 40 -17.34 6.27 12.64
N PRO A 41 -17.20 6.51 11.32
CA PRO A 41 -18.14 6.02 10.32
C PRO A 41 -18.34 4.49 10.41
N SER A 42 -19.49 3.97 9.97
CA SER A 42 -19.83 2.55 10.16
C SER A 42 -18.91 1.59 9.41
N ASP A 43 -18.47 1.96 8.21
CA ASP A 43 -17.48 1.22 7.42
C ASP A 43 -16.11 1.23 8.10
N VAL A 44 -15.67 2.40 8.58
CA VAL A 44 -14.41 2.57 9.32
C VAL A 44 -14.40 1.73 10.59
N LEU A 45 -15.48 1.81 11.38
CA LEU A 45 -15.63 1.04 12.63
C LEU A 45 -15.56 -0.47 12.37
N THR A 46 -16.21 -0.93 11.30
CA THR A 46 -16.21 -2.34 10.91
C THR A 46 -14.81 -2.81 10.50
N ASN A 47 -14.11 -2.03 9.68
CA ASN A 47 -12.77 -2.34 9.20
C ASN A 47 -11.74 -2.31 10.34
N ALA A 48 -11.77 -1.28 11.19
CA ALA A 48 -10.89 -1.14 12.34
C ALA A 48 -11.08 -2.30 13.33
N LYS A 49 -12.33 -2.67 13.64
CA LYS A 49 -12.62 -3.86 14.48
C LYS A 49 -12.13 -5.15 13.84
N ALA A 50 -12.26 -5.32 12.52
CA ALA A 50 -11.75 -6.50 11.82
C ALA A 50 -10.22 -6.60 11.89
N ARG A 51 -9.51 -5.48 11.67
CA ARG A 51 -8.05 -5.37 11.78
C ARG A 51 -7.57 -5.62 13.22
N PHE A 52 -8.21 -5.01 14.22
CA PHE A 52 -7.94 -5.24 15.65
C PHE A 52 -8.08 -6.71 16.04
N ARG A 53 -9.17 -7.38 15.62
CA ARG A 53 -9.40 -8.80 15.90
C ARG A 53 -8.36 -9.72 15.27
N PHE A 54 -7.88 -9.37 14.08
CA PHE A 54 -6.85 -10.13 13.40
C PHE A 54 -5.51 -10.05 14.13
N ASP A 55 -5.17 -8.85 14.60
CA ASP A 55 -3.91 -8.57 15.31
C ASP A 55 -3.93 -9.06 16.77
N GLN A 56 -5.08 -8.94 17.45
CA GLN A 56 -5.28 -9.31 18.85
C GLN A 56 -6.43 -10.33 19.03
N PRO A 57 -6.25 -11.60 18.62
CA PRO A 57 -7.33 -12.59 18.63
C PRO A 57 -7.80 -13.00 20.04
N SER A 58 -6.99 -12.76 21.08
CA SER A 58 -7.26 -13.15 22.47
C SER A 58 -7.90 -12.06 23.33
N THR A 59 -8.05 -10.82 22.82
CA THR A 59 -8.57 -9.68 23.60
C THR A 59 -10.10 -9.66 23.57
N ASN A 60 -10.73 -9.27 24.69
CA ASN A 60 -12.18 -9.09 24.76
C ASN A 60 -12.64 -8.00 23.79
N GLN A 61 -13.35 -8.42 22.73
CA GLN A 61 -13.63 -7.58 21.56
C GLN A 61 -14.68 -6.48 21.81
N GLU A 62 -15.48 -6.61 22.87
CA GLU A 62 -16.52 -5.64 23.25
C GLU A 62 -15.96 -4.47 24.07
N GLU A 63 -14.70 -4.56 24.51
CA GLU A 63 -14.05 -3.56 25.37
C GLU A 63 -13.09 -2.62 24.60
N ALA A 64 -12.88 -2.83 23.30
CA ALA A 64 -11.97 -2.00 22.51
C ALA A 64 -12.46 -0.55 22.45
N GLY A 65 -11.68 0.35 23.07
CA GLY A 65 -11.98 1.77 23.14
C GLY A 65 -11.62 2.54 21.88
N LEU A 66 -11.86 3.86 21.89
CA LEU A 66 -11.53 4.72 20.75
C LEU A 66 -10.03 4.70 20.44
N SER A 67 -9.16 4.77 21.47
CA SER A 67 -7.71 4.76 21.26
C SER A 67 -7.25 3.47 20.58
N ASP A 68 -7.77 2.32 21.03
CA ASP A 68 -7.40 1.01 20.49
C ASP A 68 -7.79 0.92 19.01
N LEU A 69 -9.00 1.34 18.67
CA LEU A 69 -9.50 1.25 17.29
C LEU A 69 -8.81 2.24 16.35
N LEU A 70 -8.43 3.43 16.84
CA LEU A 70 -7.76 4.44 16.02
C LEU A 70 -6.41 3.94 15.48
N GLU A 71 -5.68 3.07 16.20
CA GLU A 71 -4.42 2.47 15.71
C GLU A 71 -4.59 1.66 14.41
N TYR A 72 -5.81 1.20 14.12
CA TYR A 72 -6.15 0.38 12.96
C TYR A 72 -6.87 1.15 11.84
N VAL A 73 -6.87 2.49 11.90
CA VAL A 73 -7.47 3.42 10.92
C VAL A 73 -6.39 4.03 10.02
N ASP A 74 -6.55 3.98 8.69
CA ASP A 74 -5.57 4.50 7.72
C ASP A 74 -5.90 5.91 7.21
N PHE A 75 -5.11 6.43 6.27
CA PHE A 75 -5.31 7.74 5.63
C PHE A 75 -6.75 7.98 5.13
N SER A 76 -7.34 7.02 4.42
CA SER A 76 -8.67 7.19 3.83
C SER A 76 -9.71 7.27 4.95
N ASP A 77 -9.58 6.39 5.94
CA ASP A 77 -10.47 6.36 7.09
C ASP A 77 -10.33 7.63 7.97
N LEU A 78 -9.11 8.16 8.15
CA LEU A 78 -8.87 9.43 8.83
C LEU A 78 -9.59 10.60 8.14
N SER A 79 -9.58 10.66 6.80
CA SER A 79 -10.36 11.68 6.07
C SER A 79 -11.85 11.58 6.39
N LYS A 80 -12.41 10.37 6.41
CA LYS A 80 -13.84 10.15 6.72
C LYS A 80 -14.16 10.55 8.16
N ILE A 81 -13.30 10.19 9.13
CA ILE A 81 -13.49 10.55 10.54
C ILE A 81 -13.45 12.06 10.71
N LEU A 82 -12.42 12.73 10.18
CA LEU A 82 -12.28 14.19 10.26
C LEU A 82 -13.48 14.94 9.67
N ASN A 83 -14.01 14.46 8.55
CA ASN A 83 -15.24 15.00 7.96
C ASN A 83 -16.48 14.75 8.84
N LYS A 84 -16.55 13.61 9.54
CA LYS A 84 -17.65 13.24 10.41
C LYS A 84 -17.69 14.09 11.68
N ILE A 85 -16.52 14.33 12.31
CA ILE A 85 -16.38 15.08 13.56
C ILE A 85 -16.19 16.61 13.35
N LYS A 86 -16.43 17.10 12.14
CA LYS A 86 -16.07 18.46 11.75
C LYS A 86 -16.67 19.57 12.63
N ASN A 87 -17.80 19.32 13.28
CA ASN A 87 -18.49 20.28 14.15
C ASN A 87 -18.18 20.06 15.63
N GLU A 88 -17.55 18.94 15.96
CA GLU A 88 -17.26 18.45 17.30
C GLU A 88 -15.81 18.76 17.70
N GLN A 89 -14.93 18.96 16.72
CA GLN A 89 -13.51 19.34 16.90
C GLN A 89 -13.29 20.84 16.75
N ASN A 90 -12.28 21.38 17.44
CA ASN A 90 -11.83 22.78 17.39
C ASN A 90 -10.38 22.93 16.91
N TYR A 91 -9.68 21.83 16.63
CA TYR A 91 -8.28 21.83 16.23
C TYR A 91 -8.02 22.43 14.84
N PHE A 92 -8.84 22.04 13.86
CA PHE A 92 -8.75 22.51 12.47
C PHE A 92 -9.86 23.52 12.18
N ASP A 93 -9.49 24.65 11.58
CA ASP A 93 -10.49 25.50 10.93
C ASP A 93 -11.04 24.83 9.66
N GLN A 94 -12.13 25.38 9.10
CA GLN A 94 -12.79 24.80 7.93
C GLN A 94 -11.87 24.66 6.71
N SER A 95 -10.97 25.62 6.49
CA SER A 95 -10.04 25.62 5.36
C SER A 95 -8.93 24.57 5.54
N GLN A 96 -8.39 24.45 6.75
CA GLN A 96 -7.40 23.46 7.13
C GLN A 96 -7.99 22.05 7.05
N LEU A 97 -9.20 21.84 7.58
CA LEU A 97 -9.87 20.56 7.55
C LEU A 97 -10.11 20.08 6.11
N SER A 98 -10.60 20.96 5.24
CA SER A 98 -10.79 20.65 3.82
C SER A 98 -9.48 20.35 3.11
N PHE A 99 -8.39 21.03 3.48
CA PHE A 99 -7.06 20.78 2.94
C PHE A 99 -6.53 19.41 3.37
N VAL A 100 -6.56 19.10 4.67
CA VAL A 100 -6.05 17.84 5.24
C VAL A 100 -6.81 16.65 4.68
N THR A 101 -8.14 16.70 4.66
CA THR A 101 -9.00 15.61 4.14
C THR A 101 -8.73 15.34 2.65
N SER A 102 -8.65 16.40 1.83
CA SER A 102 -8.29 16.28 0.41
C SER A 102 -6.90 15.69 0.17
N ARG A 103 -5.91 16.09 0.98
CA ARG A 103 -4.55 15.52 0.91
C ARG A 103 -4.50 14.06 1.33
N LEU A 104 -5.21 13.66 2.39
CA LEU A 104 -5.32 12.26 2.80
C LEU A 104 -5.92 11.37 1.70
N GLU A 105 -6.98 11.85 1.03
CA GLU A 105 -7.59 11.15 -0.09
C GLU A 105 -6.63 10.99 -1.27
N SER A 106 -5.99 12.08 -1.71
CA SER A 106 -5.03 12.04 -2.83
C SER A 106 -3.80 11.17 -2.55
N LEU A 107 -3.36 11.06 -1.29
CA LEU A 107 -2.19 10.27 -0.89
C LEU A 107 -2.51 8.82 -0.50
N THR A 108 -3.78 8.42 -0.50
CA THR A 108 -4.18 7.04 -0.19
C THR A 108 -3.50 6.02 -1.12
N ALA A 109 -3.36 6.35 -2.42
CA ALA A 109 -2.67 5.48 -3.37
C ALA A 109 -1.16 5.35 -3.07
N VAL A 110 -0.52 6.44 -2.64
CA VAL A 110 0.90 6.43 -2.21
C VAL A 110 1.08 5.51 -1.01
N ARG A 111 0.22 5.68 0.00
CA ARG A 111 0.20 4.84 1.20
C ARG A 111 0.02 3.37 0.86
N ASN A 112 -0.94 3.05 -0.01
CA ASN A 112 -1.20 1.67 -0.42
C ASN A 112 -0.01 1.06 -1.15
N ARG A 113 0.68 1.82 -2.01
CA ARG A 113 1.91 1.34 -2.64
C ARG A 113 2.97 0.97 -1.60
N VAL A 114 3.17 1.82 -0.60
CA VAL A 114 4.13 1.61 0.49
C VAL A 114 3.78 0.36 1.30
N CYS A 115 2.57 0.30 1.87
CA CYS A 115 2.15 -0.74 2.82
C CYS A 115 1.95 -2.12 2.17
N HIS A 116 1.42 -2.19 0.94
CA HIS A 116 1.19 -3.45 0.24
C HIS A 116 2.36 -3.90 -0.65
N SER A 117 3.56 -3.32 -0.46
CA SER A 117 4.76 -3.70 -1.21
C SER A 117 4.61 -3.62 -2.74
N ARG A 118 3.77 -2.69 -3.22
CA ARG A 118 3.62 -2.39 -4.65
C ARG A 118 4.75 -1.48 -5.10
N PRO A 119 5.14 -1.49 -6.38
CA PRO A 119 6.25 -0.66 -6.84
C PRO A 119 5.94 0.84 -6.66
N LEU A 120 6.88 1.56 -6.06
CA LEU A 120 6.73 2.99 -5.78
C LEU A 120 6.73 3.81 -7.08
N GLU A 121 6.11 4.98 -7.03
CA GLU A 121 6.31 6.04 -8.02
C GLU A 121 7.46 6.96 -7.56
N ILE A 122 8.04 7.70 -8.50
CA ILE A 122 9.21 8.57 -8.25
C ILE A 122 8.88 9.66 -7.23
N ASP A 123 7.67 10.21 -7.32
CA ASP A 123 7.25 11.35 -6.53
C ASP A 123 6.60 10.93 -5.19
N ASP A 124 6.49 9.63 -4.89
CA ASP A 124 5.82 9.14 -3.68
C ASP A 124 6.43 9.72 -2.40
N PHE A 125 7.76 9.75 -2.33
CA PHE A 125 8.47 10.31 -1.17
C PHE A 125 8.27 11.82 -1.05
N SER A 126 8.45 12.57 -2.15
CA SER A 126 8.31 14.03 -2.13
C SER A 126 6.88 14.44 -1.77
N LEU A 127 5.87 13.79 -2.34
CA LEU A 127 4.46 14.06 -2.04
C LEU A 127 4.13 13.88 -0.54
N LEU A 128 4.66 12.82 0.09
CA LEU A 128 4.49 12.59 1.53
C LEU A 128 5.26 13.62 2.36
N PHE A 129 6.49 13.93 1.96
CA PHE A 129 7.33 14.89 2.67
C PHE A 129 6.78 16.32 2.61
N ASP A 130 6.26 16.72 1.45
CA ASP A 130 5.59 18.01 1.26
C ASP A 130 4.34 18.09 2.14
N PHE A 131 3.53 17.02 2.16
CA PHE A 131 2.34 16.97 3.03
C PHE A 131 2.70 17.07 4.52
N LEU A 132 3.75 16.38 4.96
CA LEU A 132 4.26 16.51 6.33
C LEU A 132 4.64 17.96 6.63
N CYS A 133 5.37 18.62 5.73
CA CYS A 133 5.79 20.02 5.93
C CYS A 133 4.58 20.95 5.97
N GLU A 134 3.57 20.73 5.13
CA GLU A 134 2.32 21.50 5.14
C GLU A 134 1.54 21.31 6.46
N LEU A 135 1.48 20.08 7.00
CA LEU A 135 0.87 19.80 8.30
C LEU A 135 1.61 20.49 9.45
N GLU A 136 2.94 20.50 9.42
CA GLU A 136 3.76 21.18 10.44
C GLU A 136 3.48 22.69 10.51
N LEU A 137 3.01 23.29 9.40
CA LEU A 137 2.60 24.69 9.36
C LEU A 137 1.23 24.95 9.99
N ILE A 138 0.41 23.92 10.18
CA ILE A 138 -0.89 24.02 10.87
C ILE A 138 -0.62 24.04 12.37
N ASN A 139 -1.04 25.11 13.05
CA ASN A 139 -0.88 25.25 14.49
C ASN A 139 0.58 25.05 14.94
N GLN A 140 1.55 25.71 14.28
CA GLN A 140 3.01 25.52 14.44
C GLN A 140 3.51 25.47 15.90
N ASN A 141 2.88 26.23 16.79
CA ASN A 141 3.25 26.33 18.20
C ASN A 141 2.79 25.14 19.05
N ASP A 142 2.03 24.21 18.46
CA ASP A 142 1.49 23.05 19.14
C ASP A 142 2.50 21.88 19.19
N LYS A 143 2.36 21.07 20.22
CA LYS A 143 3.06 19.81 20.45
C LYS A 143 2.33 18.62 19.81
N ASN A 144 1.20 18.83 19.14
CA ASN A 144 0.46 17.73 18.51
C ASN A 144 1.19 17.08 17.32
N TRP A 145 2.16 17.75 16.69
CA TRP A 145 2.94 17.23 15.56
C TRP A 145 4.29 16.62 15.96
N ASN A 146 4.36 15.95 17.10
CA ASN A 146 5.64 15.44 17.63
C ASN A 146 6.19 14.28 16.79
N ASN A 147 5.35 13.35 16.33
CA ASN A 147 5.83 12.23 15.53
C ASN A 147 6.32 12.70 14.16
N LEU A 148 5.65 13.69 13.54
CA LEU A 148 6.11 14.32 12.30
C LEU A 148 7.49 14.97 12.47
N LYS A 149 7.65 15.80 13.52
CA LYS A 149 8.92 16.48 13.82
C LYS A 149 10.04 15.46 14.06
N TYR A 150 9.74 14.40 14.82
CA TYR A 150 10.70 13.32 15.09
C TYR A 150 11.07 12.56 13.82
N ALA A 151 10.09 12.15 13.01
CA ALA A 151 10.34 11.44 11.75
C ALA A 151 11.20 12.29 10.82
N LYS A 152 10.81 13.55 10.58
CA LYS A 152 11.54 14.50 9.71
C LYS A 152 13.01 14.67 10.10
N GLN A 153 13.31 14.76 11.39
CA GLN A 153 14.68 14.88 11.90
C GLN A 153 15.51 13.59 11.70
N ASN A 154 14.86 12.42 11.70
CA ASN A 154 15.52 11.12 11.68
C ASN A 154 15.51 10.42 10.31
N LEU A 155 14.90 10.98 9.26
CA LEU A 155 14.88 10.37 7.93
C LEU A 155 16.27 10.06 7.35
N ASN A 156 17.29 10.84 7.72
CA ASN A 156 18.67 10.63 7.30
C ASN A 156 19.41 9.59 8.15
N ASN A 157 18.81 9.10 9.23
CA ASN A 157 19.37 8.06 10.09
C ASN A 157 18.95 6.67 9.58
N PRO A 158 19.89 5.84 9.06
CA PRO A 158 19.55 4.51 8.55
C PRO A 158 18.96 3.59 9.62
N GLU A 159 19.39 3.70 10.87
CA GLU A 159 18.88 2.84 11.95
C GLU A 159 17.40 3.13 12.24
N PHE A 160 17.03 4.41 12.29
CA PHE A 160 15.63 4.82 12.41
C PHE A 160 14.80 4.26 11.26
N VAL A 161 15.25 4.44 10.01
CA VAL A 161 14.50 3.97 8.85
C VAL A 161 14.39 2.44 8.84
N LEU A 162 15.45 1.71 9.16
CA LEU A 162 15.48 0.25 9.04
C LEU A 162 14.77 -0.48 10.20
N THR A 163 14.56 0.18 11.34
CA THR A 163 13.80 -0.38 12.48
C THR A 163 12.28 -0.27 12.29
N ASN A 164 11.84 0.58 11.35
CA ASN A 164 10.42 0.66 11.00
C ASN A 164 9.96 -0.65 10.33
N ASN A 165 8.80 -1.14 10.75
CA ASN A 165 8.16 -2.33 10.19
C ASN A 165 6.71 -2.02 9.88
N ILE A 166 6.25 -2.38 8.67
CA ILE A 166 4.85 -2.27 8.27
C ILE A 166 4.07 -3.40 8.97
N PRO A 167 3.09 -3.09 9.83
CA PRO A 167 2.27 -4.12 10.47
C PRO A 167 1.53 -5.01 9.47
N ASP A 168 1.42 -6.31 9.79
CA ASP A 168 0.83 -7.29 8.88
C ASP A 168 -0.68 -7.10 8.68
N PHE A 169 -1.40 -6.54 9.65
CA PHE A 169 -2.82 -6.21 9.50
C PHE A 169 -3.09 -5.17 8.42
N TRP A 170 -2.09 -4.35 8.04
CA TRP A 170 -2.20 -3.47 6.88
C TRP A 170 -2.06 -4.18 5.55
N ARG A 171 -1.40 -5.35 5.53
CA ARG A 171 -1.27 -6.18 4.34
C ARG A 171 -2.48 -7.06 4.12
N ASN A 172 -3.22 -7.33 5.19
CA ASN A 172 -4.28 -8.34 5.23
C ASN A 172 -5.69 -7.78 4.96
N GLU A 173 -5.79 -6.63 4.32
CA GLU A 173 -7.01 -6.32 3.58
C GLU A 173 -7.22 -7.48 2.61
N LYS A 174 -8.35 -8.18 2.72
CA LYS A 174 -8.69 -9.26 1.81
C LYS A 174 -8.67 -8.68 0.40
N SER A 175 -7.55 -8.83 -0.29
CA SER A 175 -7.50 -8.56 -1.72
C SER A 175 -8.52 -9.51 -2.31
N ASN A 176 -9.59 -8.95 -2.87
CA ASN A 176 -10.61 -9.72 -3.56
C ASN A 176 -10.06 -10.33 -4.87
N ILE A 177 -8.78 -10.09 -5.17
CA ILE A 177 -8.08 -10.55 -6.36
C ILE A 177 -7.03 -11.59 -5.95
N PHE A 178 -7.19 -12.81 -6.44
CA PHE A 178 -6.17 -13.84 -6.23
C PHE A 178 -4.93 -13.52 -7.08
N GLN A 179 -3.75 -13.43 -6.46
CA GLN A 179 -2.53 -13.08 -7.20
C GLN A 179 -1.26 -13.72 -6.64
N ASN A 180 -0.27 -13.93 -7.52
CA ASN A 180 1.08 -14.40 -7.17
C ASN A 180 2.17 -13.54 -7.85
N LEU A 181 1.91 -12.25 -8.06
CA LEU A 181 2.87 -11.33 -8.65
C LEU A 181 4.16 -11.30 -7.81
N PRO A 182 5.35 -11.43 -8.45
CA PRO A 182 6.61 -11.36 -7.74
C PRO A 182 6.84 -9.95 -7.22
N LEU A 183 7.63 -9.81 -6.15
CA LEU A 183 8.09 -8.49 -5.69
C LEU A 183 8.89 -7.78 -6.79
N THR A 184 8.78 -6.45 -6.85
CA THR A 184 9.51 -5.67 -7.87
C THR A 184 10.99 -5.59 -7.56
N GLU A 185 11.81 -5.92 -8.55
CA GLU A 185 13.27 -5.80 -8.49
C GLU A 185 13.78 -4.50 -9.17
N PHE A 186 12.88 -3.72 -9.78
CA PHE A 186 13.22 -2.63 -10.71
C PHE A 186 12.99 -1.21 -10.17
N ASP A 187 12.70 -1.07 -8.88
CA ASP A 187 12.45 0.24 -8.26
C ASP A 187 13.73 1.14 -8.31
N ASP A 188 14.94 0.57 -8.46
CA ASP A 188 16.22 1.31 -8.40
C ASP A 188 16.47 2.28 -9.56
N THR A 189 15.99 1.96 -10.77
CA THR A 189 16.18 2.85 -11.92
C THR A 189 15.03 3.83 -12.07
N SER A 190 13.94 3.63 -11.32
CA SER A 190 12.59 4.13 -11.61
C SER A 190 12.17 3.85 -13.07
N PHE A 191 10.89 3.66 -13.35
CA PHE A 191 10.40 3.34 -14.70
C PHE A 191 10.37 4.60 -15.61
N LEU A 192 11.45 5.38 -15.59
CA LEU A 192 11.58 6.66 -16.28
C LEU A 192 11.42 6.51 -17.79
N GLY A 193 10.68 7.44 -18.39
CA GLY A 193 10.48 7.49 -19.84
C GLY A 193 9.54 6.43 -20.43
N ARG A 194 8.85 5.63 -19.60
CA ARG A 194 7.94 4.56 -20.05
C ARG A 194 6.48 4.76 -19.70
N LYS A 195 6.09 6.01 -19.37
CA LYS A 195 4.70 6.35 -19.07
C LYS A 195 3.77 5.98 -20.24
N ASP A 196 4.20 6.24 -21.47
CA ASP A 196 3.42 5.94 -22.67
C ASP A 196 3.32 4.44 -22.94
N ASP A 197 4.41 3.69 -22.76
CA ASP A 197 4.41 2.22 -22.92
C ASP A 197 3.50 1.55 -21.88
N ARG A 198 3.63 1.98 -20.62
CA ARG A 198 2.77 1.54 -19.51
C ARG A 198 1.31 1.80 -19.84
N LYS A 199 0.97 3.02 -20.26
CA LYS A 199 -0.40 3.39 -20.64
C LYS A 199 -0.94 2.49 -21.76
N LYS A 200 -0.19 2.34 -22.87
CA LYS A 200 -0.61 1.50 -24.01
C LYS A 200 -0.85 0.05 -23.61
N ILE A 201 0.02 -0.52 -22.78
CA ILE A 201 -0.12 -1.90 -22.32
C ILE A 201 -1.33 -2.03 -21.39
N THR A 202 -1.51 -1.10 -20.45
CA THR A 202 -2.68 -1.07 -19.57
C THR A 202 -3.97 -0.94 -20.38
N ASP A 203 -4.02 -0.07 -21.39
CA ASP A 203 -5.18 0.06 -22.29
C ASP A 203 -5.47 -1.26 -23.01
N LEU A 204 -4.43 -1.99 -23.46
CA LEU A 204 -4.59 -3.31 -24.05
C LEU A 204 -5.10 -4.35 -23.05
N ILE A 205 -4.60 -4.34 -21.80
CA ILE A 205 -5.03 -5.26 -20.74
C ILE A 205 -6.54 -5.12 -20.48
N PHE A 206 -7.05 -3.89 -20.41
CA PHE A 206 -8.48 -3.63 -20.15
C PHE A 206 -9.35 -3.63 -21.42
N SER A 207 -8.76 -3.91 -22.59
CA SER A 207 -9.50 -4.09 -23.85
C SER A 207 -9.91 -5.54 -24.07
N ASN A 208 -10.59 -5.84 -25.18
CA ASN A 208 -10.90 -7.21 -25.60
C ASN A 208 -9.69 -8.01 -26.13
N THR A 209 -8.47 -7.51 -25.93
CA THR A 209 -7.23 -8.14 -26.40
C THR A 209 -6.86 -9.33 -25.51
N ARG A 210 -6.90 -10.54 -26.08
CA ARG A 210 -6.61 -11.78 -25.33
C ARG A 210 -5.12 -12.07 -25.18
N VAL A 211 -4.29 -11.57 -26.10
CA VAL A 211 -2.85 -11.86 -26.15
C VAL A 211 -2.10 -10.56 -26.39
N ILE A 212 -1.22 -10.20 -25.44
CA ILE A 212 -0.34 -9.04 -25.51
C ILE A 212 1.10 -9.55 -25.55
N SER A 213 1.86 -9.16 -26.57
CA SER A 213 3.26 -9.53 -26.72
C SER A 213 4.15 -8.30 -26.58
N ILE A 214 5.06 -8.33 -25.59
CA ILE A 214 6.06 -7.27 -25.39
C ILE A 214 7.37 -7.75 -26.02
N ILE A 215 7.77 -7.14 -27.13
CA ILE A 215 8.95 -7.50 -27.93
C ILE A 215 10.00 -6.40 -27.80
N GLY A 216 11.28 -6.77 -27.77
CA GLY A 216 12.39 -5.84 -27.67
C GLY A 216 13.69 -6.53 -27.29
N GLU A 217 14.78 -5.79 -27.29
CA GLU A 217 16.13 -6.31 -27.02
C GLU A 217 16.30 -6.90 -25.62
N GLY A 218 17.34 -7.72 -25.43
CA GLY A 218 17.72 -8.24 -24.11
C GLY A 218 18.02 -7.10 -23.14
N GLY A 219 17.65 -7.25 -21.86
CA GLY A 219 17.96 -6.24 -20.83
C GLY A 219 17.10 -4.96 -20.86
N ILE A 220 16.28 -4.74 -21.89
CA ILE A 220 15.44 -3.53 -22.03
C ILE A 220 14.26 -3.46 -21.03
N GLY A 221 14.20 -4.28 -19.98
CA GLY A 221 13.15 -4.17 -18.95
C GLY A 221 11.74 -4.62 -19.36
N LYS A 222 11.58 -5.52 -20.33
CA LYS A 222 10.25 -6.05 -20.76
C LYS A 222 9.50 -6.72 -19.61
N THR A 223 10.18 -7.59 -18.87
CA THR A 223 9.60 -8.30 -17.71
C THR A 223 9.17 -7.32 -16.63
N ALA A 224 9.98 -6.30 -16.38
CA ALA A 224 9.67 -5.24 -15.44
C ALA A 224 8.44 -4.42 -15.85
N LEU A 225 8.32 -4.11 -17.14
CA LEU A 225 7.19 -3.37 -17.69
C LEU A 225 5.90 -4.19 -17.57
N ALA A 226 5.94 -5.48 -17.93
CA ALA A 226 4.81 -6.39 -17.75
C ALA A 226 4.37 -6.45 -16.28
N GLN A 227 5.33 -6.66 -15.37
CA GLN A 227 5.08 -6.72 -13.94
C GLN A 227 4.46 -5.42 -13.42
N ARG A 228 4.96 -4.25 -13.85
CA ARG A 228 4.38 -2.96 -13.47
C ARG A 228 2.94 -2.81 -13.93
N CYS A 229 2.65 -3.11 -15.19
CA CYS A 229 1.28 -3.00 -15.72
C CYS A 229 0.31 -3.95 -15.02
N LEU A 230 0.77 -5.14 -14.61
CA LEU A 230 -0.05 -6.08 -13.83
C LEU A 230 -0.30 -5.58 -12.40
N TYR A 231 0.66 -4.91 -11.77
CA TYR A 231 0.44 -4.24 -10.48
C TYR A 231 -0.57 -3.09 -10.61
N ASP A 232 -0.53 -2.33 -11.70
CA ASP A 232 -1.55 -1.29 -11.97
C ASP A 232 -2.94 -1.91 -12.16
N ALA A 233 -3.01 -3.02 -12.91
CA ALA A 233 -4.27 -3.72 -13.13
C ALA A 233 -4.83 -4.29 -11.81
N LEU A 234 -3.96 -4.81 -10.94
CA LEU A 234 -4.33 -5.25 -9.59
C LEU A 234 -4.95 -4.10 -8.79
N GLU A 235 -4.27 -2.94 -8.76
CA GLU A 235 -4.76 -1.75 -8.04
C GLU A 235 -6.12 -1.27 -8.56
N VAL A 236 -6.32 -1.27 -9.88
CA VAL A 236 -7.63 -0.93 -10.47
C VAL A 236 -8.72 -1.93 -10.04
N CYS A 237 -8.42 -3.24 -10.09
CA CYS A 237 -9.42 -4.28 -9.78
C CYS A 237 -9.80 -4.33 -8.30
N GLU A 238 -8.88 -4.00 -7.40
CA GLU A 238 -9.16 -3.92 -5.95
C GLU A 238 -10.06 -2.72 -5.60
N ASN A 239 -9.92 -1.62 -6.34
CA ASN A 239 -10.77 -0.43 -6.18
C ASN A 239 -12.15 -0.59 -6.87
N GLN A 240 -12.35 -1.64 -7.67
CA GLN A 240 -13.63 -1.94 -8.30
C GLN A 240 -14.54 -2.73 -7.35
N LYS A 241 -15.84 -2.39 -7.34
CA LYS A 241 -16.89 -3.23 -6.76
C LYS A 241 -16.89 -4.59 -7.46
N GLU A 242 -17.25 -5.64 -6.72
CA GLU A 242 -17.23 -7.03 -7.21
C GLU A 242 -18.00 -7.20 -8.54
N GLU A 243 -19.15 -6.54 -8.68
CA GLU A 243 -20.01 -6.61 -9.87
C GLU A 243 -19.37 -6.06 -11.16
N ASN A 244 -18.42 -5.12 -11.04
CA ASN A 244 -17.79 -4.44 -12.18
C ASN A 244 -16.31 -4.81 -12.32
N ARG A 245 -15.86 -5.84 -11.60
CA ARG A 245 -14.46 -6.24 -11.57
C ARG A 245 -14.04 -6.83 -12.91
N THR A 246 -12.90 -6.38 -13.42
CA THR A 246 -12.38 -6.88 -14.71
C THR A 246 -11.70 -8.24 -14.58
N PHE A 247 -10.92 -8.45 -13.51
CA PHE A 247 -10.18 -9.68 -13.26
C PHE A 247 -10.37 -10.17 -11.83
N ASP A 248 -10.72 -11.44 -11.64
CA ASP A 248 -10.77 -12.07 -10.30
C ASP A 248 -9.42 -12.67 -9.88
N MET A 249 -8.51 -12.90 -10.85
CA MET A 249 -7.23 -13.53 -10.60
C MET A 249 -6.14 -13.05 -11.57
N ILE A 250 -4.93 -12.82 -11.05
CA ILE A 250 -3.72 -12.48 -11.81
C ILE A 250 -2.65 -13.53 -11.54
N LEU A 251 -2.29 -14.32 -12.55
CA LEU A 251 -1.26 -15.36 -12.44
C LEU A 251 0.02 -15.02 -13.18
N TRP A 252 1.11 -14.92 -12.45
CA TRP A 252 2.47 -14.81 -12.95
C TRP A 252 3.15 -16.17 -13.03
N VAL A 253 3.66 -16.50 -14.21
CA VAL A 253 4.40 -17.74 -14.47
C VAL A 253 5.66 -17.42 -15.26
N SER A 254 6.81 -17.93 -14.80
CA SER A 254 8.07 -17.86 -15.55
C SER A 254 8.32 -19.17 -16.29
N LEU A 255 8.51 -19.08 -17.61
CA LEU A 255 8.94 -20.21 -18.45
C LEU A 255 10.47 -20.21 -18.70
N LYS A 256 11.23 -19.41 -17.94
CA LYS A 256 12.69 -19.46 -18.03
C LYS A 256 13.17 -20.83 -17.57
N THR A 257 13.82 -21.54 -18.48
CA THR A 257 14.44 -22.84 -18.19
C THR A 257 15.88 -22.71 -17.71
N ASN A 258 16.54 -21.59 -18.00
CA ASN A 258 17.95 -21.37 -17.71
C ASN A 258 18.20 -20.01 -17.03
N ARG A 259 19.20 -19.96 -16.14
CA ARG A 259 19.74 -18.73 -15.55
C ARG A 259 21.23 -18.61 -15.92
N LEU A 260 21.65 -17.42 -16.34
CA LEU A 260 23.06 -17.12 -16.56
C LEU A 260 23.75 -16.86 -15.21
N THR A 261 24.88 -17.51 -15.00
CA THR A 261 25.76 -17.33 -13.85
C THR A 261 27.19 -17.03 -14.32
N GLN A 262 28.07 -16.62 -13.41
CA GLN A 262 29.50 -16.44 -13.73
C GLN A 262 30.16 -17.73 -14.25
N ALA A 263 29.58 -18.90 -13.96
CA ALA A 263 30.05 -20.21 -14.44
C ALA A 263 29.36 -20.69 -15.74
N GLY A 264 28.51 -19.86 -16.37
CA GLY A 264 27.76 -20.20 -17.57
C GLY A 264 26.25 -20.32 -17.35
N ALA A 265 25.52 -20.83 -18.36
CA ALA A 265 24.08 -21.03 -18.28
C ALA A 265 23.75 -22.31 -17.48
N ILE A 266 23.02 -22.16 -16.38
CA ILE A 266 22.58 -23.26 -15.51
C ILE A 266 21.08 -23.47 -15.68
N SER A 267 20.65 -24.73 -15.84
CA SER A 267 19.23 -25.09 -15.87
C SER A 267 18.58 -24.83 -14.51
N ILE A 268 17.43 -24.16 -14.52
CA ILE A 268 16.63 -23.88 -13.33
C ILE A 268 15.92 -25.17 -12.93
N LYS A 269 16.17 -25.62 -11.69
CA LYS A 269 15.51 -26.81 -11.12
C LYS A 269 14.01 -26.51 -10.96
N ASN A 270 13.14 -27.41 -11.43
CA ASN A 270 11.67 -27.27 -11.50
C ASN A 270 11.17 -26.18 -12.46
N ALA A 271 11.92 -25.83 -13.52
CA ALA A 271 11.37 -25.00 -14.59
C ALA A 271 10.15 -25.69 -15.22
N ILE A 272 9.09 -24.92 -15.48
CA ILE A 272 7.90 -25.42 -16.16
C ILE A 272 8.29 -25.72 -17.61
N THR A 273 8.38 -27.00 -17.95
CA THR A 273 8.74 -27.45 -19.30
C THR A 273 7.50 -27.82 -20.12
N ASN A 274 6.40 -28.19 -19.47
CA ASN A 274 5.16 -28.63 -20.13
C ASN A 274 3.89 -27.96 -19.54
N SER A 275 2.82 -27.93 -20.34
CA SER A 275 1.52 -27.32 -19.97
C SER A 275 0.86 -27.97 -18.75
N SER A 276 1.08 -29.26 -18.51
CA SER A 276 0.58 -30.01 -17.34
C SER A 276 1.21 -29.55 -16.03
N ASP A 277 2.50 -29.21 -16.04
CA ASP A 277 3.23 -28.72 -14.86
C ASP A 277 2.72 -27.34 -14.42
N ARG A 278 2.20 -26.54 -15.37
CA ARG A 278 1.65 -25.20 -15.14
C ARG A 278 0.45 -25.19 -14.19
N LEU A 279 -0.42 -26.20 -14.28
CA LEU A 279 -1.60 -26.36 -13.41
C LEU A 279 -1.23 -26.85 -12.00
N CYS A 280 -0.17 -27.66 -11.89
CA CYS A 280 0.31 -28.16 -10.60
C CYS A 280 1.01 -27.05 -9.79
N CYS A 281 1.87 -26.24 -10.43
CA CYS A 281 2.57 -25.13 -9.77
C CYS A 281 1.62 -23.99 -9.34
N THR A 282 0.55 -23.75 -10.09
CA THR A 282 -0.48 -22.76 -9.72
C THR A 282 -1.28 -23.21 -8.49
N ASN A 283 -1.61 -24.51 -8.38
CA ASN A 283 -2.24 -25.08 -7.18
C ASN A 283 -1.34 -25.04 -5.92
N LEU A 284 -0.02 -24.92 -6.05
CA LEU A 284 0.89 -24.79 -4.90
C LEU A 284 1.10 -23.33 -4.47
N SER A 285 1.07 -22.37 -5.40
CA SER A 285 1.23 -20.95 -5.10
C SER A 285 -0.04 -20.30 -4.54
N VAL A 286 -1.21 -20.90 -4.77
CA VAL A 286 -2.53 -20.40 -4.34
C VAL A 286 -3.00 -21.07 -3.03
N LYS A 287 -2.19 -21.92 -2.40
CA LYS A 287 -2.55 -22.67 -1.18
C LYS A 287 -2.57 -21.79 0.08
N GLY A 288 -3.68 -21.06 0.22
CA GLY A 288 -4.40 -20.84 1.48
C GLY A 288 -5.58 -21.83 1.65
N PHE A 289 -5.66 -22.89 0.84
CA PHE A 289 -6.67 -23.93 0.97
C PHE A 289 -6.15 -25.09 1.84
N SER A 290 -6.65 -25.15 3.07
CA SER A 290 -6.89 -26.44 3.72
C SER A 290 -8.05 -27.11 2.98
N ALA A 291 -7.84 -28.35 2.53
CA ALA A 291 -8.90 -29.19 2.02
C ALA A 291 -9.09 -30.34 3.02
N ILE A 292 -10.36 -30.63 3.30
CA ILE A 292 -10.83 -31.92 3.79
C ILE A 292 -10.29 -33.02 2.86
#